data_AF-R8ARL4-F1
#
_entry.id   AF-R8ARL4-F1
#
_cell.length_a   1.000
_cell.length_b   1.000
_cell.length_c   1.000
_cell.angle_alpha   90.00
_cell.angle_beta   90.00
_cell.angle_gamma   90.00
#
_symmetry.space_group_name_H-M   'P 1'
#
loop_
_entity.id
_entity.type
_entity.pdbx_description
1 polymer ?
#
loop_
_entity_poly.entity_id
_entity_poly.type
_entity_poly.pdbx_seq_one_letter_code
_entity_poly.pdbx_strand_id
1 'polypeptide(L)'
;MKYYQCRGLALFFLLLATGCSQWPPHGVGGMAERRPTQLPSPYDSPDNRHNIEKIIAYNKEVENKLHVIRPQLQQCMPGRLMQLDQQSILIHRELHARLWYDTLYNIDRLDKNIQQTTSDLNQLQQKTGCGKSAGYTLSKWSLL
;
A
#
# COMPACT_ATOMS: atom_id res chain seq x y z
N MET A 1 30.30 -43.61 30.19
CA MET A 1 29.12 -43.20 29.39
C MET A 1 28.90 -41.69 29.55
N LYS A 2 29.64 -40.84 28.82
CA LYS A 2 29.55 -39.36 28.90
C LYS A 2 29.47 -38.68 27.52
N TYR A 3 29.28 -39.44 26.44
CA TYR A 3 29.31 -38.93 25.07
C TYR A 3 27.92 -38.70 24.44
N TYR A 4 26.83 -39.13 25.08
CA TYR A 4 25.48 -39.03 24.51
C TYR A 4 24.76 -37.71 24.83
N GLN A 5 25.17 -36.97 25.87
CA GLN A 5 24.53 -35.70 26.25
C GLN A 5 24.90 -34.53 25.31
N CYS A 6 26.12 -34.48 24.75
CA CYS A 6 26.52 -33.40 23.84
C CYS A 6 25.95 -33.52 22.42
N ARG A 7 25.55 -34.72 21.98
CA ARG A 7 25.01 -34.94 20.63
C ARG A 7 23.57 -34.46 20.46
N GLY A 8 22.73 -34.65 21.49
CA GLY A 8 21.34 -34.19 21.46
C GLY A 8 21.21 -32.67 21.42
N LEU A 9 22.09 -31.97 22.16
CA LEU A 9 22.08 -30.51 22.23
C LEU A 9 22.49 -29.86 20.90
N ALA A 10 23.50 -30.41 20.22
CA ALA A 10 23.94 -29.92 18.91
C ALA A 10 22.86 -30.11 17.83
N LEU A 11 22.14 -31.24 17.86
CA LEU A 11 21.02 -31.53 16.95
C LEU A 11 19.82 -30.59 17.19
N PHE A 12 19.57 -30.23 18.45
CA PHE A 12 18.52 -29.28 18.83
C PHE A 12 18.83 -27.85 18.32
N PHE A 13 20.07 -27.39 18.44
CA PHE A 13 20.48 -26.09 17.90
C PHE A 13 20.47 -26.04 16.37
N LEU A 14 20.78 -27.14 15.69
CA LEU A 14 20.69 -27.23 14.22
C LEU A 14 19.25 -27.15 13.70
N LEU A 15 18.28 -27.72 14.42
CA LEU A 15 16.85 -27.65 14.06
C LEU A 15 16.26 -26.24 14.25
N LEU A 16 16.77 -25.46 15.22
CA LEU A 16 16.38 -24.06 15.42
C LEU A 16 16.94 -23.13 14.33
N ALA A 17 18.11 -23.47 13.76
CA ALA A 17 18.77 -22.65 12.74
C ALA A 17 18.21 -22.84 11.31
N THR A 18 17.43 -23.89 11.03
CA THR A 18 16.81 -24.11 9.72
C THR A 18 15.46 -23.41 9.53
N GLY A 19 15.03 -22.58 10.50
CA GLY A 19 13.85 -21.72 10.41
C GLY A 19 14.06 -20.46 9.57
N CYS A 20 14.74 -20.56 8.42
CA CYS A 20 14.86 -19.44 7.49
C CYS A 20 13.55 -19.30 6.71
N SER A 21 12.61 -18.48 7.20
CA SER A 21 11.54 -17.95 6.38
C SER A 21 12.17 -17.05 5.31
N GLN A 22 12.49 -17.60 4.15
CA GLN A 22 12.97 -16.83 3.01
C GLN A 22 11.86 -15.86 2.59
N TRP A 23 12.08 -14.57 2.87
CA TRP A 23 11.20 -13.50 2.43
C TRP A 23 11.26 -13.43 0.90
N PRO A 24 10.14 -13.56 0.18
CA PRO A 24 10.17 -13.54 -1.28
C PRO A 24 10.61 -12.16 -1.79
N PRO A 25 11.33 -12.11 -2.93
CA PRO A 25 11.88 -10.87 -3.50
C PRO A 25 10.78 -9.86 -3.91
N HIS A 26 9.55 -10.35 -4.06
CA HIS A 26 8.35 -9.55 -4.18
C HIS A 26 7.56 -9.82 -2.92
N GLY A 27 7.22 -8.80 -2.13
CA GLY A 27 6.48 -8.90 -0.86
C GLY A 27 5.03 -9.40 -1.03
N VAL A 28 4.88 -10.60 -1.59
CA VAL A 28 3.73 -11.46 -1.43
C VAL A 28 3.98 -12.21 -0.14
N GLY A 29 3.27 -11.82 0.91
CA GLY A 29 3.37 -12.44 2.22
C GLY A 29 3.18 -13.95 2.13
N GLY A 30 3.67 -14.66 3.14
CA GLY A 30 3.64 -16.12 3.20
C GLY A 30 2.21 -16.71 3.14
N MET A 31 2.03 -17.95 3.61
CA MET A 31 0.72 -18.63 3.57
C MET A 31 -0.47 -17.82 4.13
N ALA A 32 -0.24 -16.73 4.89
CA ALA A 32 -1.25 -15.77 5.34
C ALA A 32 -1.81 -14.83 4.25
N GLU A 33 -1.12 -14.57 3.13
CA GLU A 33 -1.64 -13.72 2.04
C GLU A 33 -2.37 -14.50 0.94
N ARG A 34 -2.27 -15.83 0.92
CA ARG A 34 -3.20 -16.67 0.14
C ARG A 34 -4.54 -16.73 0.86
N ARG A 35 -5.35 -15.68 0.75
CA ARG A 35 -6.78 -15.83 1.01
C ARG A 35 -7.34 -16.74 -0.09
N PRO A 36 -7.91 -17.91 0.24
CA PRO A 36 -8.53 -18.75 -0.77
C PRO A 36 -9.70 -17.96 -1.40
N THR A 37 -9.49 -17.47 -2.62
CA THR A 37 -10.48 -16.77 -3.45
C THR A 37 -11.44 -17.74 -4.15
N GLN A 38 -11.43 -19.03 -3.77
CA GLN A 38 -12.07 -20.11 -4.53
C GLN A 38 -13.57 -20.27 -4.31
N LEU A 39 -14.16 -19.57 -3.34
CA LEU A 39 -15.61 -19.53 -3.21
C LEU A 39 -16.12 -18.29 -3.96
N PRO A 40 -17.01 -18.44 -4.97
CA PRO A 40 -17.63 -17.29 -5.60
C PRO A 40 -18.32 -16.46 -4.52
N SER A 41 -17.98 -15.18 -4.44
CA SER A 41 -18.68 -14.25 -3.57
C SER A 41 -20.16 -14.24 -3.97
N PRO A 42 -21.13 -14.12 -3.05
CA PRO A 42 -22.54 -13.91 -3.41
C PRO A 42 -22.73 -12.72 -4.39
N TYR A 43 -21.77 -11.79 -4.39
CA TYR A 43 -21.68 -10.66 -5.30
C TYR A 43 -21.12 -10.98 -6.70
N ASP A 44 -20.55 -12.17 -6.93
CA ASP A 44 -20.05 -12.61 -8.24
C ASP A 44 -21.14 -13.25 -9.12
N SER A 45 -22.42 -13.19 -8.71
CA SER A 45 -23.53 -13.66 -9.54
C SER A 45 -23.67 -12.79 -10.81
N PRO A 46 -24.18 -13.35 -11.93
CA PRO A 46 -24.42 -12.58 -13.16
C PRO A 46 -25.23 -11.30 -12.94
N ASP A 47 -26.17 -11.34 -12.00
CA ASP A 47 -27.05 -10.21 -11.64
C ASP A 47 -26.29 -9.03 -11.02
N ASN A 48 -25.15 -9.30 -10.39
CA ASN A 48 -24.33 -8.30 -9.70
C ASN A 48 -23.18 -7.75 -10.56
N ARG A 49 -22.98 -8.27 -11.78
CA ARG A 49 -21.89 -7.87 -12.66
C ARG A 49 -21.85 -6.36 -12.93
N HIS A 50 -23.01 -5.74 -13.14
CA HIS A 50 -23.11 -4.29 -13.37
C HIS A 50 -22.64 -3.48 -12.16
N ASN A 51 -22.87 -3.97 -10.94
CA ASN A 51 -22.39 -3.32 -9.72
C ASN A 51 -20.87 -3.46 -9.56
N ILE A 52 -20.31 -4.62 -9.91
CA ILE A 52 -18.85 -4.83 -9.93
C ILE A 52 -18.18 -3.88 -10.92
N GLU A 53 -18.72 -3.76 -12.15
CA GLU A 53 -18.19 -2.85 -13.16
C GLU A 53 -18.20 -1.39 -12.69
N LYS A 54 -19.24 -0.97 -11.95
CA LYS A 54 -19.28 0.36 -11.30
C LYS A 54 -18.19 0.53 -10.25
N ILE A 55 -17.95 -0.47 -9.40
CA ILE A 55 -16.89 -0.41 -8.38
C ILE A 55 -15.51 -0.27 -9.05
N ILE A 56 -15.25 -1.04 -10.10
CA ILE A 56 -13.99 -0.97 -10.86
C ILE A 56 -13.83 0.39 -11.53
N ALA A 57 -14.89 0.90 -12.16
CA ALA A 57 -14.88 2.22 -12.80
C ALA A 57 -14.64 3.34 -11.77
N TYR A 58 -15.29 3.26 -10.60
CA TYR A 58 -15.10 4.22 -9.52
C TYR A 58 -13.66 4.19 -8.97
N ASN A 59 -13.09 2.99 -8.76
CA ASN A 59 -11.67 2.88 -8.38
C ASN A 59 -10.75 3.59 -9.38
N LYS A 60 -10.97 3.36 -10.68
CA LYS A 60 -10.18 3.99 -11.75
C LYS A 60 -10.27 5.52 -11.73
N GLU A 61 -11.45 6.06 -11.43
CA GLU A 61 -11.63 7.51 -11.25
C GLU A 61 -10.79 8.03 -10.08
N VAL A 62 -10.84 7.36 -8.93
CA VAL A 62 -10.10 7.74 -7.73
C VAL A 62 -8.58 7.63 -7.93
N GLU A 63 -8.11 6.56 -8.59
CA GLU A 63 -6.70 6.40 -8.96
C GLU A 63 -6.23 7.52 -9.89
N ASN A 64 -7.06 7.93 -10.85
CA ASN A 64 -6.75 9.08 -11.70
C ASN A 64 -6.61 10.38 -10.89
N LYS A 65 -7.48 10.62 -9.91
CA LYS A 65 -7.35 11.79 -9.01
C LYS A 65 -6.03 11.76 -8.24
N LEU A 66 -5.64 10.60 -7.69
CA LEU A 66 -4.35 10.44 -7.02
C LEU A 66 -3.17 10.68 -7.97
N HIS A 67 -3.25 10.18 -9.20
CA HIS A 67 -2.21 10.36 -10.22
C HIS A 67 -1.99 11.84 -10.55
N VAL A 68 -3.06 12.62 -10.66
CA VAL A 68 -2.99 14.07 -10.95
C VAL A 68 -2.22 14.83 -9.87
N ILE A 69 -2.49 14.56 -8.59
CA ILE A 69 -1.87 15.30 -7.48
C ILE A 69 -0.51 14.74 -7.04
N ARG A 70 -0.17 13.51 -7.45
CA ARG A 70 1.05 12.79 -7.05
C ARG A 70 2.34 13.60 -7.23
N PRO A 71 2.62 14.26 -8.37
CA PRO A 71 3.88 14.98 -8.55
C PRO A 71 4.08 16.11 -7.54
N GLN A 72 2.99 16.82 -7.22
CA GLN A 72 3.02 17.92 -6.26
C GLN A 72 3.19 17.39 -4.82
N LEU A 73 2.49 16.29 -4.48
CA LEU A 73 2.67 15.65 -3.19
C LEU A 73 4.08 15.07 -3.00
N GLN A 74 4.69 14.54 -4.05
CA GLN A 74 6.06 14.02 -3.98
C GLN A 74 7.06 15.12 -3.57
N GLN A 75 6.84 16.34 -4.02
CA GLN A 75 7.69 17.48 -3.69
C GLN A 75 7.35 18.09 -2.32
N CYS A 76 6.07 18.15 -1.97
CA CYS A 76 5.60 18.96 -0.84
C CYS A 76 5.20 18.17 0.40
N MET A 77 4.70 16.95 0.22
CA MET A 77 4.13 16.13 1.29
C MET A 77 4.40 14.63 1.04
N PRO A 78 5.67 14.19 0.92
CA PRO A 78 6.00 12.81 0.52
C PRO A 78 5.46 11.77 1.50
N GLY A 79 5.42 12.08 2.80
CA GLY A 79 4.80 11.20 3.81
C GLY A 79 3.29 11.01 3.58
N ARG A 80 2.58 12.05 3.11
CA ARG A 80 1.16 11.95 2.79
C ARG A 80 0.94 11.15 1.52
N LEU A 81 1.79 11.33 0.51
CA LEU A 81 1.76 10.50 -0.70
C LEU A 81 1.92 9.01 -0.35
N MET A 82 2.88 8.66 0.51
CA MET A 82 3.09 7.28 0.95
C MET A 82 1.83 6.68 1.62
N GLN A 83 1.11 7.46 2.44
CA GLN A 83 -0.13 6.99 3.07
C GLN A 83 -1.25 6.72 2.05
N LEU A 84 -1.41 7.59 1.04
CA LEU A 84 -2.39 7.41 -0.03
C LEU A 84 -2.04 6.22 -0.92
N ASP A 85 -0.75 6.01 -1.20
CA ASP A 85 -0.26 4.86 -1.96
C ASP A 85 -0.52 3.53 -1.24
N GLN A 86 -0.32 3.49 0.08
CA GLN A 86 -0.64 2.30 0.87
C GLN A 86 -2.14 1.97 0.82
N GLN A 87 -3.02 2.97 0.84
CA GLN A 87 -4.46 2.77 0.69
C GLN A 87 -4.82 2.25 -0.71
N SER A 88 -4.24 2.82 -1.76
CA SER A 88 -4.43 2.35 -3.14
C SER A 88 -3.96 0.89 -3.32
N ILE A 89 -2.81 0.51 -2.76
CA ILE A 89 -2.31 -0.87 -2.79
C ILE A 89 -3.27 -1.83 -2.06
N LEU A 90 -3.82 -1.42 -0.91
CA LEU A 90 -4.81 -2.23 -0.20
C LEU A 90 -6.06 -2.48 -1.05
N ILE A 91 -6.61 -1.43 -1.66
CA ILE A 91 -7.78 -1.55 -2.55
C ILE A 91 -7.49 -2.48 -3.73
N HIS A 92 -6.30 -2.39 -4.32
CA HIS A 92 -5.88 -3.30 -5.40
C HIS A 92 -5.90 -4.76 -4.94
N ARG A 93 -5.40 -5.05 -3.73
CA ARG A 93 -5.43 -6.39 -3.14
C ARG A 93 -6.86 -6.87 -2.88
N GLU A 94 -7.74 -5.99 -2.40
CA GLU A 94 -9.15 -6.30 -2.13
C GLU A 94 -9.95 -6.56 -3.42
N LEU A 95 -9.68 -5.80 -4.49
CA LEU A 95 -10.20 -6.06 -5.84
C LEU A 95 -9.80 -7.44 -6.34
N HIS A 96 -8.51 -7.80 -6.24
CA HIS A 96 -8.03 -9.14 -6.61
C HIS A 96 -8.65 -10.26 -5.76
N ALA A 97 -8.89 -9.98 -4.48
CA ALA A 97 -9.52 -10.90 -3.55
C ALA A 97 -11.06 -10.94 -3.67
N ARG A 98 -11.67 -10.10 -4.52
CA ARG A 98 -13.13 -9.97 -4.71
C ARG A 98 -13.89 -9.62 -3.42
N LEU A 99 -13.28 -8.80 -2.57
CA LEU A 99 -13.85 -8.33 -1.31
C LEU A 99 -14.70 -7.07 -1.53
N TRP A 100 -15.72 -7.15 -2.40
CA TRP A 100 -16.39 -5.98 -2.99
C TRP A 100 -16.93 -4.94 -1.99
N TYR A 101 -17.47 -5.37 -0.85
CA TYR A 101 -17.97 -4.47 0.18
C TYR A 101 -16.84 -3.66 0.83
N ASP A 102 -15.76 -4.34 1.24
CA ASP A 102 -14.59 -3.71 1.84
C ASP A 102 -13.90 -2.79 0.82
N THR A 103 -13.78 -3.26 -0.42
CA THR A 103 -13.24 -2.49 -1.54
C THR A 103 -13.98 -1.17 -1.71
N LEU A 104 -15.32 -1.19 -1.80
CA LEU A 104 -16.10 0.03 -2.02
C LEU A 104 -15.93 1.04 -0.88
N TYR A 105 -15.94 0.56 0.36
CA TYR A 105 -15.71 1.39 1.54
C TYR A 105 -14.31 2.04 1.51
N ASN A 106 -13.28 1.27 1.16
CA ASN A 106 -11.91 1.77 1.11
C ASN A 106 -11.67 2.73 -0.08
N ILE A 107 -12.34 2.54 -1.22
CA ILE A 107 -12.31 3.51 -2.33
C ILE A 107 -12.90 4.86 -1.89
N ASP A 108 -14.07 4.88 -1.26
CA ASP A 108 -14.70 6.12 -0.75
C ASP A 108 -13.80 6.83 0.27
N ARG A 109 -13.18 6.05 1.17
CA ARG A 109 -12.22 6.60 2.14
C ARG A 109 -10.99 7.20 1.46
N LEU A 110 -10.45 6.55 0.42
CA LEU A 110 -9.32 7.07 -0.35
C LEU A 110 -9.70 8.36 -1.08
N ASP A 111 -10.87 8.43 -1.72
CA ASP A 111 -11.35 9.63 -2.41
C ASP A 111 -11.47 10.84 -1.46
N LYS A 112 -12.06 10.63 -0.27
CA LYS A 112 -12.11 11.67 0.79
C LYS A 112 -10.73 12.12 1.24
N ASN A 113 -9.79 11.18 1.43
CA ASN A 113 -8.43 11.51 1.83
C ASN A 113 -7.69 12.28 0.73
N ILE A 114 -7.91 11.96 -0.54
CA ILE A 114 -7.38 12.69 -1.70
C ILE A 114 -7.92 14.11 -1.71
N GLN A 115 -9.23 14.30 -1.53
CA GLN A 115 -9.86 15.62 -1.47
C GLN A 115 -9.30 16.48 -0.34
N GLN A 116 -9.22 15.93 0.88
CA GLN A 116 -8.63 16.63 2.01
C GLN A 116 -7.16 17.00 1.74
N THR A 117 -6.37 16.05 1.26
CA THR A 117 -4.95 16.26 0.95
C THR A 117 -4.75 17.31 -0.14
N THR A 118 -5.66 17.39 -1.11
CA THR A 118 -5.64 18.40 -2.16
C THR A 118 -5.89 19.80 -1.58
N SER A 119 -6.83 19.92 -0.63
CA SER A 119 -7.07 21.17 0.09
C SER A 119 -5.85 21.59 0.92
N ASP A 120 -5.26 20.66 1.68
CA ASP A 120 -4.06 20.90 2.48
C ASP A 120 -2.86 21.33 1.61
N LEU A 121 -2.67 20.65 0.47
CA LEU A 121 -1.65 20.98 -0.51
C LEU A 121 -1.85 22.40 -1.05
N ASN A 122 -3.07 22.77 -1.46
CA ASN A 122 -3.37 24.11 -1.96
C ASN A 122 -3.05 25.19 -0.90
N GLN A 123 -3.43 24.96 0.36
CA GLN A 123 -3.09 25.86 1.46
C GLN A 123 -1.58 25.96 1.68
N LEU A 124 -0.87 24.84 1.63
CA LEU A 124 0.58 24.81 1.79
C LEU A 124 1.27 25.56 0.65
N GLN A 125 0.88 25.33 -0.60
CA GLN A 125 1.42 26.00 -1.78
C GLN A 125 1.23 27.52 -1.72
N GLN A 126 0.09 27.99 -1.20
CA GLN A 126 -0.16 29.43 -1.00
C GLN A 126 0.75 30.04 0.07
N LYS A 127 1.05 29.30 1.15
CA LYS A 127 1.87 29.78 2.27
C LYS A 127 3.38 29.71 2.02
N THR A 128 3.85 28.63 1.40
CA THR A 128 5.29 28.32 1.30
C THR A 128 5.82 28.39 -0.11
N GLY A 129 4.94 28.48 -1.12
CA GLY A 129 5.36 28.36 -2.53
C GLY A 129 5.88 26.97 -2.89
N CYS A 130 5.62 25.95 -2.06
CA CYS A 130 6.05 24.59 -2.35
C CYS A 130 5.57 24.15 -3.75
N GLY A 131 6.46 23.55 -4.54
CA GLY A 131 6.19 23.21 -5.95
C GLY A 131 6.41 24.36 -6.96
N LYS A 132 6.75 25.59 -6.52
CA LYS A 132 7.14 26.69 -7.42
C LYS A 132 8.66 26.80 -7.67
N SER A 133 9.51 26.10 -6.93
CA SER A 133 10.94 25.98 -7.26
C SER A 133 11.63 24.86 -6.47
N ALA A 134 12.06 23.80 -7.15
CA ALA A 134 13.18 22.96 -6.70
C ALA A 134 14.51 23.54 -7.21
N GLY A 135 14.65 24.87 -7.14
CA GLY A 135 15.77 25.64 -7.70
C GLY A 135 16.72 26.20 -6.65
N TYR A 136 16.58 25.85 -5.37
CA TYR A 136 17.61 26.13 -4.38
C TYR A 136 18.47 24.88 -4.22
N THR A 137 19.58 24.85 -4.95
CA THR A 137 20.69 23.94 -4.67
C THR A 137 21.11 24.10 -3.20
N LEU A 138 21.27 22.98 -2.51
CA LEU A 138 21.82 22.89 -1.15
C LEU A 138 23.24 23.49 -1.01
N SER A 139 23.83 24.00 -2.09
CA SER A 139 25.16 24.63 -2.11
C SER A 139 25.23 26.01 -1.42
N LYS A 140 24.14 26.53 -0.85
CA LYS A 140 24.15 27.80 -0.10
C LYS A 140 24.36 27.66 1.42
N TRP A 141 24.45 26.44 1.95
CA TRP A 141 24.72 26.22 3.38
C TRP A 141 26.20 26.00 3.72
N SER A 142 27.13 26.15 2.76
CA SER A 142 28.57 25.96 3.00
C SER A 142 29.35 27.25 3.32
N LEU A 143 28.67 28.32 3.74
CA LEU A 143 29.31 29.57 4.17
C LEU A 143 28.59 30.16 5.38
N LEU A 144 28.67 29.45 6.51
CA LEU A 144 28.58 30.02 7.86
C LEU A 144 29.57 29.28 8.75
#